data_AF-A0A538BF26-F1
#
_entry.id   AF-A0A538BF26-F1
#
_cell.length_a   1.000
_cell.length_b   1.000
_cell.length_c   1.000
_cell.angle_alpha   90.00
_cell.angle_beta   90.00
_cell.angle_gamma   90.00
#
_symmetry.space_group_name_H-M   'P 1'
#
loop_
_entity.id
_entity.type
_entity.pdbx_description
1 polymer ?
#
loop_
_entity_poly.entity_id
_entity_poly.type
_entity_poly.pdbx_seq_one_letter_code
_entity_poly.pdbx_strand_id
1 'polypeptide(L)'
;MIVLIGAVFSLNTVPAVGRTVTPTCHGRRASIVGTPGNDLLRGTRGADVIVGLGGDDIILGRGGDDVICGNGGDDELIGFSGNDILLGGSGFDGLFGVTGDDQEFGGRGRDLMTSGGGDVGRDILNGGPGNDALLNAGPGDDRLQGGSGNDAMIGGPGSDFLFGAAGNDLIDGTRSSAADGQDRM
;
A
#
# COMPACT_ATOMS: atom_id res chain seq x y z
N MET A 1 38.27 63.19 -24.86
CA MET A 1 38.41 62.12 -23.85
C MET A 1 37.02 61.74 -23.39
N ILE A 2 36.57 60.55 -23.79
CA ILE A 2 35.75 59.58 -23.03
C ILE A 2 35.28 58.54 -24.06
N VAL A 3 35.83 57.34 -23.90
CA VAL A 3 35.32 56.08 -24.44
C VAL A 3 34.31 55.56 -23.43
N LEU A 4 33.15 55.05 -23.87
CA LEU A 4 32.45 53.99 -23.16
C LEU A 4 31.61 53.15 -24.14
N ILE A 5 32.08 51.91 -24.29
CA ILE A 5 31.43 50.76 -24.91
C ILE A 5 30.44 50.22 -23.86
N GLY A 6 29.23 49.82 -24.27
CA GLY A 6 28.27 49.21 -23.36
C GLY A 6 27.19 48.45 -24.14
N ALA A 7 27.47 47.19 -24.45
CA ALA A 7 26.49 46.24 -24.93
C ALA A 7 25.43 46.00 -23.85
N VAL A 8 24.15 46.05 -24.20
CA VAL A 8 23.08 45.56 -23.32
C VAL A 8 22.55 44.27 -23.93
N PHE A 9 22.80 43.20 -23.19
CA PHE A 9 22.48 41.82 -23.50
C PHE A 9 20.97 41.61 -23.63
N SER A 10 20.58 40.87 -24.66
CA SER A 10 19.26 40.23 -24.76
C SER A 10 19.06 39.34 -23.53
N LEU A 11 18.05 39.67 -22.71
CA LEU A 11 17.55 38.77 -21.66
C LEU A 11 16.89 37.58 -22.35
N ASN A 12 17.68 36.54 -22.63
CA ASN A 12 17.13 35.19 -22.78
C ASN A 12 16.55 34.80 -21.43
N THR A 13 15.23 34.87 -21.30
CA THR A 13 14.53 34.22 -20.21
C THR A 13 14.79 32.72 -20.33
N VAL A 14 15.65 32.20 -19.46
CA VAL A 14 15.75 30.76 -19.23
C VAL A 14 14.37 30.30 -18.78
N PRO A 15 13.68 29.39 -19.50
CA PRO A 15 12.42 28.86 -19.01
C PRO A 15 12.71 28.19 -17.65
N ALA A 16 11.91 28.54 -16.64
CA ALA A 16 12.00 27.92 -15.33
C ALA A 16 11.93 26.40 -15.51
N VAL A 17 13.01 25.71 -15.12
CA VAL A 17 12.98 24.24 -15.00
C VAL A 17 11.87 23.96 -13.99
N GLY A 18 10.74 23.44 -14.49
CA GLY A 18 9.65 23.00 -13.65
C GLY A 18 10.23 22.05 -12.62
N ARG A 19 10.12 22.41 -11.34
CA ARG A 19 10.56 21.56 -10.25
C ARG A 19 9.79 20.24 -10.36
N THR A 20 10.44 19.18 -10.80
CA THR A 20 9.86 17.83 -10.74
C THR A 20 9.60 17.55 -9.27
N VAL A 21 8.33 17.58 -8.88
CA VAL A 21 7.91 17.19 -7.54
C VAL A 21 8.03 15.68 -7.50
N THR A 22 9.03 15.17 -6.79
CA THR A 22 9.12 13.73 -6.52
C THR A 22 7.82 13.29 -5.86
N PRO A 23 7.12 12.28 -6.40
CA PRO A 23 5.96 11.68 -5.76
C PRO A 23 6.26 11.28 -4.32
N THR A 24 5.21 11.28 -3.51
CA THR A 24 5.30 10.91 -2.10
C THR A 24 4.33 9.80 -1.80
N CYS A 25 4.74 8.84 -0.98
CA CYS A 25 3.91 7.78 -0.44
C CYS A 25 3.95 7.85 1.08
N HIS A 26 2.79 7.85 1.73
CA HIS A 26 2.66 7.96 3.19
C HIS A 26 3.51 9.12 3.79
N GLY A 27 3.53 10.27 3.11
CA GLY A 27 4.31 11.45 3.52
C GLY A 27 5.83 11.40 3.28
N ARG A 28 6.35 10.30 2.74
CA ARG A 28 7.78 10.09 2.44
C ARG A 28 8.03 10.28 0.94
N ARG A 29 9.21 10.80 0.56
CA ARG A 29 9.60 10.95 -0.85
C ARG A 29 9.98 9.60 -1.44
N ALA A 30 9.47 9.32 -2.64
CA ALA A 30 9.79 8.08 -3.35
C ALA A 30 11.30 7.95 -3.67
N SER A 31 11.88 6.80 -3.37
CA SER A 31 13.19 6.36 -3.88
C SER A 31 13.07 5.73 -5.27
N ILE A 32 11.92 5.11 -5.55
CA ILE A 32 11.60 4.42 -6.80
C ILE A 32 10.22 4.89 -7.28
N VAL A 33 10.12 5.26 -8.55
CA VAL A 33 8.88 5.75 -9.16
C VAL A 33 8.68 5.04 -10.50
N GLY A 34 7.49 4.47 -10.69
CA GLY A 34 7.04 3.93 -11.97
C GLY A 34 6.61 5.01 -12.95
N THR A 35 5.74 4.61 -13.85
CA THR A 35 5.13 5.40 -14.91
C THR A 35 3.62 5.32 -14.78
N PRO A 36 2.83 6.09 -15.55
CA PRO A 36 1.38 5.96 -15.54
C PRO A 36 0.82 4.68 -16.22
N GLY A 37 1.65 3.68 -16.51
CA GLY A 37 1.22 2.41 -17.10
C GLY A 37 1.92 1.24 -16.42
N ASN A 38 1.53 0.02 -16.79
CA ASN A 38 1.89 -1.21 -16.08
C ASN A 38 3.41 -1.43 -15.98
N ASP A 39 3.92 -1.39 -14.76
CA ASP A 39 5.33 -1.50 -14.43
C ASP A 39 5.66 -2.75 -13.59
N LEU A 40 6.94 -3.16 -13.65
CA LEU A 40 7.52 -4.10 -12.70
C LEU A 40 8.60 -3.36 -11.89
N LEU A 41 8.27 -3.03 -10.64
CA LEU A 41 9.14 -2.28 -9.74
C LEU A 41 9.76 -3.20 -8.69
N ARG A 42 11.03 -2.93 -8.35
CA ARG A 42 11.79 -3.75 -7.39
C ARG A 42 12.60 -2.85 -6.46
N GLY A 43 12.31 -2.94 -5.17
CA GLY A 43 13.11 -2.40 -4.09
C GLY A 43 14.45 -3.12 -3.91
N THR A 44 15.10 -2.82 -2.81
CA THR A 44 16.49 -3.19 -2.52
C THR A 44 16.56 -4.26 -1.43
N ARG A 45 17.40 -4.08 -0.42
CA ARG A 45 17.43 -4.90 0.81
C ARG A 45 17.32 -4.01 2.06
N GLY A 46 17.13 -2.72 1.87
CA GLY A 46 16.87 -1.78 2.93
C GLY A 46 15.64 -0.95 2.57
N ALA A 47 15.20 -0.15 3.54
CA ALA A 47 13.97 0.63 3.43
C ALA A 47 13.89 1.49 2.16
N ASP A 48 12.89 1.21 1.34
CA ASP A 48 12.54 1.89 0.12
C ASP A 48 11.19 2.62 0.25
N VAL A 49 10.98 3.60 -0.63
CA VAL A 49 9.68 4.23 -0.82
C VAL A 49 9.34 4.12 -2.29
N ILE A 50 8.36 3.28 -2.62
CA ILE A 50 8.03 2.91 -4.00
C ILE A 50 6.66 3.44 -4.37
N VAL A 51 6.54 4.07 -5.55
CA VAL A 51 5.29 4.62 -6.07
C VAL A 51 5.05 4.09 -7.49
N GLY A 52 3.98 3.33 -7.69
CA GLY A 52 3.52 2.81 -9.00
C GLY A 52 3.03 3.91 -9.92
N LEU A 53 2.06 4.69 -9.42
CA LEU A 53 1.35 5.83 -10.02
C LEU A 53 0.02 5.42 -10.65
N GLY A 54 0.05 4.76 -11.80
CA GLY A 54 -1.15 4.44 -12.56
C GLY A 54 -0.88 3.21 -13.41
N GLY A 55 -1.91 2.45 -13.77
CA GLY A 55 -1.74 1.18 -14.48
C GLY A 55 -1.66 0.01 -13.52
N ASP A 56 -1.61 -1.20 -14.07
CA ASP A 56 -1.62 -2.43 -13.27
C ASP A 56 -0.17 -2.85 -12.99
N ASP A 57 0.34 -2.52 -11.81
CA ASP A 57 1.75 -2.67 -11.45
C ASP A 57 2.03 -3.95 -10.66
N ILE A 58 3.27 -4.44 -10.75
CA ILE A 58 3.83 -5.43 -9.81
C ILE A 58 4.97 -4.77 -9.06
N ILE A 59 4.84 -4.65 -7.74
CA ILE A 59 5.80 -3.95 -6.89
C ILE A 59 6.35 -4.87 -5.80
N LEU A 60 7.67 -5.07 -5.79
CA LEU A 60 8.37 -5.95 -4.87
C LEU A 60 9.29 -5.14 -3.93
N GLY A 61 8.97 -5.02 -2.63
CA GLY A 61 9.78 -4.30 -1.62
C GLY A 61 11.10 -4.99 -1.33
N ARG A 62 11.02 -6.30 -1.08
CA ARG A 62 12.10 -7.30 -0.88
C ARG A 62 12.64 -7.33 0.54
N GLY A 63 13.17 -6.26 1.09
CA GLY A 63 13.83 -6.35 2.38
C GLY A 63 14.05 -4.99 3.01
N GLY A 64 13.87 -4.92 4.33
CA GLY A 64 13.84 -3.67 5.07
C GLY A 64 12.40 -3.15 5.17
N ASP A 65 12.22 -2.11 5.98
CA ASP A 65 10.89 -1.55 6.25
C ASP A 65 10.48 -0.58 5.13
N ASP A 66 9.72 -1.10 4.17
CA ASP A 66 9.35 -0.44 2.93
C ASP A 66 8.03 0.33 3.06
N VAL A 67 7.86 1.35 2.21
CA VAL A 67 6.56 2.02 2.02
C VAL A 67 6.22 1.98 0.54
N ILE A 68 5.15 1.28 0.20
CA ILE A 68 4.76 0.96 -1.17
C ILE A 68 3.36 1.52 -1.44
N CYS A 69 3.23 2.33 -2.50
CA CYS A 69 1.94 2.83 -3.00
C CYS A 69 1.73 2.40 -4.46
N GLY A 70 0.73 1.57 -4.76
CA GLY A 70 0.30 1.28 -6.13
C GLY A 70 -0.36 2.50 -6.77
N ASN A 71 -1.32 3.07 -6.06
CA ASN A 71 -2.20 4.20 -6.38
C ASN A 71 -3.40 3.85 -7.25
N GLY A 72 -3.26 3.60 -8.55
CA GLY A 72 -4.45 3.45 -9.39
C GLY A 72 -4.25 2.45 -10.50
N GLY A 73 -5.18 1.51 -10.63
CA GLY A 73 -5.01 0.32 -11.45
C GLY A 73 -5.08 -0.91 -10.56
N ASP A 74 -5.05 -2.10 -11.16
CA ASP A 74 -5.13 -3.35 -10.40
C ASP A 74 -3.69 -3.79 -10.05
N ASP A 75 -3.23 -3.46 -8.84
CA ASP A 75 -1.82 -3.59 -8.45
C ASP A 75 -1.52 -4.87 -7.64
N GLU A 76 -0.33 -5.45 -7.80
CA GLU A 76 0.21 -6.51 -6.94
C GLU A 76 1.39 -5.97 -6.11
N LEU A 77 1.22 -5.87 -4.79
CA LEU A 77 2.17 -5.28 -3.85
C LEU A 77 2.70 -6.34 -2.89
N ILE A 78 4.01 -6.60 -2.91
CA ILE A 78 4.65 -7.61 -2.04
C ILE A 78 5.77 -6.96 -1.22
N GLY A 79 5.62 -6.92 0.11
CA GLY A 79 6.61 -6.37 1.05
C GLY A 79 7.84 -7.26 1.21
N PHE A 80 7.62 -8.55 1.45
CA PHE A 80 8.60 -9.59 1.77
C PHE A 80 9.07 -9.58 3.22
N SER A 81 10.13 -8.85 3.56
CA SER A 81 10.72 -8.95 4.90
C SER A 81 11.02 -7.59 5.48
N GLY A 82 10.51 -7.33 6.67
CA GLY A 82 10.57 -6.00 7.27
C GLY A 82 9.17 -5.60 7.71
N ASN A 83 9.05 -4.49 8.41
CA ASN A 83 7.75 -3.98 8.80
C ASN A 83 7.28 -3.00 7.73
N ASP A 84 6.47 -3.49 6.80
CA ASP A 84 6.13 -2.78 5.58
C ASP A 84 4.81 -2.01 5.71
N ILE A 85 4.66 -0.97 4.89
CA ILE A 85 3.39 -0.28 4.69
C ILE A 85 3.01 -0.39 3.22
N LEU A 86 1.91 -1.09 2.93
CA LEU A 86 1.41 -1.34 1.59
C LEU A 86 0.09 -0.59 1.39
N LEU A 87 0.00 0.23 0.35
CA LEU A 87 -1.20 0.97 -0.02
C LEU A 87 -1.57 0.64 -1.48
N GLY A 88 -2.67 -0.10 -1.68
CA GLY A 88 -3.20 -0.45 -3.01
C GLY A 88 -3.64 0.79 -3.76
N GLY A 89 -4.69 1.44 -3.25
CA GLY A 89 -5.17 2.71 -3.74
C GLY A 89 -6.55 2.56 -4.36
N SER A 90 -6.66 2.53 -5.67
CA SER A 90 -7.93 2.29 -6.36
C SER A 90 -7.76 1.22 -7.44
N GLY A 91 -8.53 0.16 -7.36
CA GLY A 91 -8.42 -0.98 -8.28
C GLY A 91 -8.84 -2.27 -7.60
N PHE A 92 -8.60 -3.40 -8.26
CA PHE A 92 -8.55 -4.70 -7.60
C PHE A 92 -7.11 -4.97 -7.22
N ASP A 93 -6.75 -4.65 -5.97
CA ASP A 93 -5.35 -4.74 -5.52
C ASP A 93 -5.08 -6.05 -4.76
N GLY A 94 -3.89 -6.61 -4.96
CA GLY A 94 -3.35 -7.73 -4.21
C GLY A 94 -2.22 -7.27 -3.28
N LEU A 95 -2.43 -7.33 -1.97
CA LEU A 95 -1.44 -6.90 -0.96
C LEU A 95 -0.92 -8.10 -0.17
N PHE A 96 0.42 -8.17 -0.04
CA PHE A 96 1.13 -9.27 0.59
C PHE A 96 2.30 -8.76 1.45
N GLY A 97 2.12 -8.63 2.77
CA GLY A 97 3.18 -8.23 3.71
C GLY A 97 4.30 -9.26 3.83
N VAL A 98 3.93 -10.54 4.04
CA VAL A 98 4.76 -11.74 4.13
C VAL A 98 5.42 -11.98 5.49
N THR A 99 6.41 -11.19 5.91
CA THR A 99 7.07 -11.35 7.23
C THR A 99 7.39 -10.01 7.85
N GLY A 100 7.16 -9.86 9.16
CA GLY A 100 7.24 -8.58 9.86
C GLY A 100 5.92 -8.21 10.52
N ASP A 101 5.90 -7.05 11.19
CA ASP A 101 4.66 -6.39 11.63
C ASP A 101 4.21 -5.43 10.51
N ASP A 102 3.31 -5.88 9.65
CA ASP A 102 2.93 -5.20 8.42
C ASP A 102 1.64 -4.37 8.55
N GLN A 103 1.54 -3.34 7.71
CA GLN A 103 0.32 -2.54 7.54
C GLN A 103 -0.12 -2.54 6.08
N GLU A 104 -1.28 -3.12 5.82
CA GLU A 104 -1.85 -3.24 4.49
C GLU A 104 -3.17 -2.45 4.40
N PHE A 105 -3.30 -1.63 3.36
CA PHE A 105 -4.49 -0.82 3.07
C PHE A 105 -4.91 -1.03 1.61
N GLY A 106 -5.99 -1.75 1.37
CA GLY A 106 -6.52 -2.02 0.02
C GLY A 106 -6.94 -0.72 -0.68
N GLY A 107 -7.85 0.02 -0.05
CA GLY A 107 -8.32 1.29 -0.56
C GLY A 107 -9.70 1.14 -1.20
N ARG A 108 -9.87 1.63 -2.43
CA ARG A 108 -11.14 1.50 -3.15
C ARG A 108 -11.08 0.34 -4.11
N GLY A 109 -12.08 -0.50 -4.07
CA GLY A 109 -12.28 -1.55 -5.06
C GLY A 109 -12.45 -2.86 -4.34
N ARG A 110 -12.10 -3.98 -4.98
CA ARG A 110 -12.22 -5.27 -4.31
C ARG A 110 -10.81 -5.75 -4.09
N ASP A 111 -10.35 -5.81 -2.87
CA ASP A 111 -8.94 -6.09 -2.61
C ASP A 111 -8.74 -7.49 -2.05
N LEU A 112 -7.57 -8.07 -2.32
CA LEU A 112 -7.12 -9.34 -1.79
C LEU A 112 -5.89 -9.10 -0.92
N MET A 113 -5.98 -9.44 0.37
CA MET A 113 -4.97 -9.09 1.35
C MET A 113 -4.54 -10.32 2.17
N THR A 114 -3.24 -10.45 2.39
CA THR A 114 -2.66 -11.51 3.23
C THR A 114 -1.27 -11.10 3.74
N SER A 115 -1.13 -10.97 5.05
CA SER A 115 0.17 -10.63 5.66
C SER A 115 0.99 -11.87 6.02
N GLY A 116 0.37 -13.04 6.20
CA GLY A 116 1.04 -14.17 6.86
C GLY A 116 1.68 -15.22 5.95
N GLY A 117 2.99 -15.10 5.68
CA GLY A 117 3.87 -16.15 5.15
C GLY A 117 4.22 -17.27 6.16
N GLY A 118 3.47 -17.39 7.26
CA GLY A 118 3.74 -18.28 8.40
C GLY A 118 4.57 -17.65 9.53
N ASP A 119 4.72 -16.32 9.53
CA ASP A 119 5.38 -15.55 10.60
C ASP A 119 4.45 -15.27 11.79
N VAL A 120 4.96 -14.77 12.91
CA VAL A 120 4.21 -14.37 14.12
C VAL A 120 4.03 -12.84 14.24
N GLY A 121 4.02 -12.15 13.10
CA GLY A 121 3.82 -10.70 13.00
C GLY A 121 2.53 -10.25 13.67
N ARG A 122 2.43 -8.97 14.00
CA ARG A 122 1.16 -8.34 14.39
C ARG A 122 0.76 -7.37 13.32
N ASP A 123 -0.12 -7.84 12.46
CA ASP A 123 -0.44 -7.16 11.23
C ASP A 123 -1.72 -6.34 11.36
N ILE A 124 -1.81 -5.31 10.52
CA ILE A 124 -2.99 -4.47 10.37
C ILE A 124 -3.42 -4.53 8.92
N LEU A 125 -4.59 -5.10 8.66
CA LEU A 125 -5.20 -5.15 7.34
C LEU A 125 -6.49 -4.32 7.35
N ASN A 126 -6.62 -3.43 6.37
CA ASN A 126 -7.81 -2.63 6.14
C ASN A 126 -8.21 -2.70 4.66
N GLY A 127 -9.34 -3.35 4.37
CA GLY A 127 -9.88 -3.44 3.01
C GLY A 127 -10.27 -2.07 2.48
N GLY A 128 -11.17 -1.39 3.20
CA GLY A 128 -11.66 -0.08 2.83
C GLY A 128 -13.02 -0.19 2.14
N PRO A 129 -13.34 0.70 1.17
CA PRO A 129 -14.56 0.54 0.40
C PRO A 129 -14.49 -0.55 -0.68
N GLY A 130 -15.26 -1.61 -0.48
CA GLY A 130 -15.66 -2.62 -1.47
C GLY A 130 -15.88 -3.98 -0.82
N ASN A 131 -15.81 -5.06 -1.61
CA ASN A 131 -16.11 -6.40 -1.10
C ASN A 131 -14.81 -7.17 -0.90
N ASP A 132 -14.09 -6.90 0.16
CA ASP A 132 -12.68 -7.26 0.30
C ASP A 132 -12.46 -8.66 0.85
N ALA A 133 -11.30 -9.23 0.54
CA ALA A 133 -10.91 -10.57 0.97
C ALA A 133 -9.62 -10.50 1.79
N LEU A 134 -9.76 -10.49 3.11
CA LEU A 134 -8.66 -10.47 4.08
C LEU A 134 -8.47 -11.90 4.60
N LEU A 135 -7.79 -12.73 3.82
CA LEU A 135 -7.94 -14.19 3.90
C LEU A 135 -6.95 -14.90 4.83
N ASN A 136 -5.90 -14.24 5.30
CA ASN A 136 -4.94 -14.81 6.24
C ASN A 136 -3.98 -13.73 6.76
N ALA A 137 -4.14 -13.30 8.01
CA ALA A 137 -3.10 -12.49 8.64
C ALA A 137 -1.91 -13.33 9.14
N GLY A 138 -2.05 -14.66 9.16
CA GLY A 138 -1.01 -15.56 9.65
C GLY A 138 -1.13 -15.81 11.15
N PRO A 139 -0.11 -16.44 11.75
CA PRO A 139 0.07 -16.42 13.20
C PRO A 139 0.30 -14.99 13.69
N GLY A 140 -0.26 -14.63 14.85
CA GLY A 140 -0.10 -13.25 15.32
C GLY A 140 -1.13 -12.85 16.36
N ASP A 141 -1.18 -11.57 16.70
CA ASP A 141 -2.34 -10.95 17.34
C ASP A 141 -2.75 -9.79 16.43
N ASP A 142 -3.56 -10.10 15.43
CA ASP A 142 -3.76 -9.24 14.26
C ASP A 142 -5.01 -8.37 14.35
N ARG A 143 -5.05 -7.33 13.51
CA ARG A 143 -6.22 -6.46 13.36
C ARG A 143 -6.66 -6.42 11.91
N LEU A 144 -7.87 -6.92 11.66
CA LEU A 144 -8.48 -6.93 10.35
C LEU A 144 -9.74 -6.07 10.39
N GLN A 145 -9.85 -5.15 9.43
CA GLN A 145 -11.04 -4.35 9.21
C GLN A 145 -11.47 -4.48 7.74
N GLY A 146 -12.69 -4.95 7.51
CA GLY A 146 -13.28 -5.06 6.17
C GLY A 146 -13.54 -3.68 5.59
N GLY A 147 -14.51 -2.96 6.15
CA GLY A 147 -14.79 -1.58 5.78
C GLY A 147 -16.23 -1.42 5.33
N SER A 148 -16.45 -1.14 4.05
CA SER A 148 -17.83 -1.05 3.54
C SER A 148 -18.02 -1.92 2.32
N GLY A 149 -19.01 -2.80 2.36
CA GLY A 149 -19.29 -3.81 1.34
C GLY A 149 -19.49 -5.16 2.02
N ASN A 150 -19.45 -6.26 1.30
CA ASN A 150 -19.54 -7.59 1.93
C ASN A 150 -18.16 -8.22 1.90
N ASP A 151 -17.54 -8.26 3.07
CA ASP A 151 -16.14 -8.65 3.23
C ASP A 151 -16.02 -10.10 3.69
N ALA A 152 -14.89 -10.73 3.36
CA ALA A 152 -14.51 -12.05 3.84
C ALA A 152 -13.22 -11.94 4.64
N MET A 153 -13.24 -12.31 5.91
CA MET A 153 -12.12 -12.14 6.82
C MET A 153 -11.78 -13.43 7.57
N ILE A 154 -10.48 -13.74 7.64
CA ILE A 154 -9.92 -14.87 8.38
C ILE A 154 -8.66 -14.38 9.09
N GLY A 155 -8.69 -14.36 10.43
CA GLY A 155 -7.56 -13.89 11.24
C GLY A 155 -6.37 -14.83 11.14
N GLY A 156 -6.60 -16.12 11.38
CA GLY A 156 -5.55 -17.11 11.48
C GLY A 156 -5.29 -17.52 12.94
N PRO A 157 -4.13 -18.13 13.24
CA PRO A 157 -3.78 -18.48 14.61
C PRO A 157 -3.40 -17.27 15.45
N GLY A 158 -4.25 -16.85 16.37
CA GLY A 158 -3.94 -15.67 17.18
C GLY A 158 -5.05 -15.25 18.10
N SER A 159 -4.81 -14.20 18.89
CA SER A 159 -5.88 -13.44 19.53
C SER A 159 -6.20 -12.22 18.69
N ASP A 160 -6.94 -12.45 17.60
CA ASP A 160 -7.16 -11.41 16.59
C ASP A 160 -8.40 -10.55 16.89
N PHE A 161 -8.40 -9.36 16.31
CA PHE A 161 -9.55 -8.47 16.29
C PHE A 161 -10.04 -8.32 14.85
N LEU A 162 -11.28 -8.78 14.58
CA LEU A 162 -11.89 -8.72 13.25
C LEU A 162 -13.14 -7.84 13.31
N PHE A 163 -13.23 -6.86 12.41
CA PHE A 163 -14.35 -5.93 12.32
C PHE A 163 -14.79 -5.72 10.87
N GLY A 164 -15.94 -6.28 10.48
CA GLY A 164 -16.46 -6.20 9.10
C GLY A 164 -16.95 -4.80 8.76
N ALA A 165 -17.58 -4.14 9.74
CA ALA A 165 -18.20 -2.83 9.63
C ALA A 165 -19.48 -2.84 8.77
N ALA A 166 -19.55 -2.10 7.67
CA ALA A 166 -20.82 -1.91 6.96
C ALA A 166 -21.01 -2.97 5.88
N GLY A 167 -21.82 -3.99 6.12
CA GLY A 167 -21.85 -5.12 5.19
C GLY A 167 -22.75 -6.26 5.59
N ASN A 168 -22.70 -7.33 4.81
CA ASN A 168 -22.98 -8.67 5.32
C ASN A 168 -21.67 -9.45 5.23
N ASP A 169 -20.92 -9.48 6.32
CA ASP A 169 -19.56 -9.98 6.27
C ASP A 169 -19.50 -11.46 6.67
N LEU A 170 -18.51 -12.14 6.13
CA LEU A 170 -18.15 -13.52 6.47
C LEU A 170 -16.87 -13.47 7.30
N ILE A 171 -16.97 -13.85 8.58
CA ILE A 171 -15.86 -13.71 9.53
C ILE A 171 -15.54 -15.07 10.16
N ASP A 172 -14.41 -15.66 9.80
CA ASP A 172 -13.86 -16.80 10.54
C ASP A 172 -13.00 -16.30 11.71
N GLY A 173 -13.65 -16.18 12.86
CA GLY A 173 -13.03 -15.77 14.12
C GLY A 173 -12.74 -16.95 15.06
N THR A 174 -12.35 -18.13 14.57
CA THR A 174 -12.21 -19.34 15.40
C THR A 174 -11.28 -19.21 16.64
N ARG A 175 -10.57 -18.09 16.83
CA ARG A 175 -9.96 -17.64 18.11
C ARG A 175 -10.03 -16.11 18.37
N SER A 176 -10.89 -15.39 17.67
CA SER A 176 -10.83 -13.94 17.52
C SER A 176 -12.09 -13.27 18.08
N SER A 177 -11.98 -12.00 18.53
CA SER A 177 -13.18 -11.22 18.88
C SER A 177 -13.75 -10.56 17.62
N ALA A 178 -14.84 -11.10 17.07
CA ALA A 178 -15.60 -10.50 15.97
C ALA A 178 -16.62 -9.49 16.52
N ALA A 179 -16.63 -8.28 15.98
CA ALA A 179 -17.35 -7.14 16.58
C ALA A 179 -18.41 -6.50 15.67
N ASP A 180 -19.34 -7.28 15.12
CA ASP A 180 -20.57 -6.73 14.54
C ASP A 180 -21.71 -7.77 14.64
N GLY A 181 -22.91 -7.31 15.00
CA GLY A 181 -24.10 -8.15 15.25
C GLY A 181 -24.91 -8.54 14.01
N GLN A 182 -24.50 -8.12 12.80
CA GLN A 182 -25.13 -8.49 11.51
C GLN A 182 -24.37 -9.59 10.76
N ASP A 183 -23.14 -9.89 11.18
CA ASP A 183 -22.22 -10.74 10.42
C ASP A 183 -22.38 -12.23 10.68
N ARG A 184 -21.98 -13.02 9.69
CA ARG A 184 -21.99 -14.48 9.77
C ARG A 184 -20.62 -14.98 10.21
N MET A 185 -20.60 -15.67 11.34
CA MET A 185 -19.48 -16.53 11.77
C MET A 185 -19.62 -17.96 11.25
#